data_AF-A0A9P9IWH4-F1
#
_entry.id   AF-A0A9P9IWH4-F1
#
_cell.length_a   1.000
_cell.length_b   1.000
_cell.length_c   1.000
_cell.angle_alpha   90.00
_cell.angle_beta   90.00
_cell.angle_gamma   90.00
#
_symmetry.space_group_name_H-M   'P 1'
#
loop_
_entity.id
_entity.type
_entity.pdbx_description
1 polymer ?
#
loop_
_entity_poly.entity_id
_entity_poly.type
_entity_poly.pdbx_seq_one_letter_code
_entity_poly.pdbx_strand_id
1 'polypeptide(L)'
;MAAITSFVGQLLDQTFLAAVDPLCNPAMIALPAMKGLEVLSVEAFARRNHTFPASTSFGYSEPINNMNFCNVTVTYTHPGWGDSIHVMSYLPFEDEWNGKFMANGGGGLMAGGELLSHFTMIPSLMEGFAASITDAGYLPTIAEAFDTSKTWTFSNPGNVNWPLFMNFAHVAIHDMATIGKAVTEAFYHKAPEFSYFLEGSTGGRQAHMLAQRYPEDFDGIISVCPAINWPRFLFSNLYAAVIMEKLNQGHDFT
;
A
#
# COMPACT_ATOMS: atom_id res chain seq x y z
N MET A 1 11.35 -68.54 12.54
CA MET A 1 10.24 -67.80 11.92
C MET A 1 10.19 -66.42 12.56
N ALA A 2 10.52 -65.40 11.77
CA ALA A 2 10.41 -63.96 12.04
C ALA A 2 8.92 -63.56 12.30
N ALA A 3 8.51 -62.40 12.81
CA ALA A 3 9.08 -61.09 13.17
C ALA A 3 8.11 -60.44 14.19
N ILE A 4 8.60 -59.85 15.28
CA ILE A 4 8.67 -58.39 15.54
C ILE A 4 7.31 -57.66 15.40
N THR A 5 6.61 -57.51 16.53
CA THR A 5 5.56 -56.52 16.77
C THR A 5 6.21 -55.17 17.10
N SER A 6 5.98 -54.15 16.27
CA SER A 6 6.56 -52.82 16.41
C SER A 6 5.63 -51.76 15.82
N PHE A 7 5.45 -50.67 16.58
CA PHE A 7 5.10 -49.33 16.14
C PHE A 7 3.70 -49.07 15.58
N VAL A 8 2.82 -48.53 16.43
CA VAL A 8 2.08 -47.29 16.10
C VAL A 8 2.06 -46.42 17.37
N GLY A 9 3.16 -45.71 17.58
CA GLY A 9 3.26 -44.66 18.58
C GLY A 9 2.53 -43.40 18.11
N GLN A 10 1.93 -42.71 19.08
CA GLN A 10 1.28 -41.42 18.97
C GLN A 10 2.11 -40.41 18.14
N LEU A 11 1.58 -40.03 16.98
CA LEU A 11 1.86 -38.75 16.36
C LEU A 11 0.68 -37.84 16.70
N LEU A 12 0.72 -37.28 17.91
CA LEU A 12 -0.06 -36.08 18.20
C LEU A 12 0.55 -34.97 17.37
N ASP A 13 -0.25 -34.53 16.41
CA ASP A 13 -0.09 -33.38 15.55
C ASP A 13 0.28 -32.14 16.38
N GLN A 14 1.59 -31.89 16.53
CA GLN A 14 2.10 -30.62 17.01
C GLN A 14 1.91 -29.60 15.88
N THR A 15 0.68 -29.14 15.74
CA THR A 15 0.41 -27.84 15.15
C THR A 15 1.21 -26.83 15.98
N PHE A 16 2.32 -26.35 15.42
CA PHE A 16 2.99 -25.16 15.89
C PHE A 16 1.96 -24.03 15.80
N LEU A 17 1.22 -23.79 16.88
CA LEU A 17 0.64 -22.49 17.12
C LEU A 17 1.83 -21.54 17.23
N ALA A 18 2.14 -20.83 16.15
CA ALA A 18 3.03 -19.69 16.23
C ALA A 18 2.53 -18.84 17.40
N ALA A 19 3.36 -18.68 18.42
CA ALA A 19 3.00 -17.86 19.56
C ALA A 19 2.65 -16.48 19.03
N VAL A 20 1.40 -16.06 19.21
CA VAL A 20 0.94 -14.73 18.83
C VAL A 20 1.81 -13.74 19.61
N ASP A 21 2.55 -12.89 18.89
CA ASP A 21 3.37 -11.87 19.52
C ASP A 21 2.43 -10.97 20.34
N PRO A 22 2.67 -10.77 21.65
CA PRO A 22 1.74 -10.08 22.52
C PRO A 22 1.51 -8.63 22.09
N LEU A 23 2.46 -8.01 21.38
CA LEU A 23 2.37 -6.64 20.88
C LEU A 23 1.74 -6.60 19.47
N CYS A 24 2.03 -7.59 18.62
CA CYS A 24 1.50 -7.68 17.27
C CYS A 24 0.34 -8.69 17.18
N ASN A 25 -0.81 -8.30 17.73
CA ASN A 25 -2.03 -9.12 17.79
C ASN A 25 -3.22 -8.29 17.30
N PRO A 26 -4.07 -8.83 16.39
CA PRO A 26 -5.26 -8.10 15.92
C PRO A 26 -6.17 -7.59 17.05
N ALA A 27 -6.29 -8.36 18.14
CA ALA A 27 -7.14 -8.00 19.27
C ALA A 27 -6.65 -6.75 20.04
N MET A 28 -5.37 -6.38 19.88
CA MET A 28 -4.77 -5.20 20.50
C MET A 28 -4.90 -3.96 19.63
N ILE A 29 -5.19 -4.12 18.33
CA ILE A 29 -5.41 -3.01 17.40
C ILE A 29 -6.90 -2.62 17.40
N ALA A 30 -7.32 -1.98 18.49
CA ALA A 30 -8.68 -1.47 18.61
C ALA A 30 -8.80 -0.11 17.92
N LEU A 31 -9.47 -0.08 16.76
CA LEU A 31 -9.67 1.15 16.00
C LEU A 31 -10.95 1.88 16.44
N PRO A 32 -10.93 3.22 16.54
CA PRO A 32 -12.14 3.99 16.83
C PRO A 32 -13.12 3.93 15.65
N ALA A 33 -14.38 4.24 15.93
CA ALA A 33 -15.37 4.43 14.86
C ALA A 33 -14.96 5.64 14.01
N MET A 34 -14.77 5.41 12.70
CA MET A 34 -14.38 6.43 11.73
C MET A 34 -15.59 6.81 10.88
N LYS A 35 -15.75 8.10 10.62
CA LYS A 35 -16.92 8.59 9.88
C LYS A 35 -16.79 8.23 8.39
N GLY A 36 -17.82 7.59 7.84
CA GLY A 36 -17.94 7.35 6.41
C GLY A 36 -17.37 6.02 5.93
N LEU A 37 -16.71 5.26 6.80
CA LEU A 37 -16.18 3.93 6.50
C LEU A 37 -16.54 2.91 7.58
N GLU A 38 -16.53 1.64 7.21
CA GLU A 38 -16.77 0.49 8.08
C GLU A 38 -15.56 -0.45 8.02
N VAL A 39 -14.93 -0.70 9.17
CA VAL A 39 -13.84 -1.67 9.28
C VAL A 39 -14.42 -3.08 9.28
N LEU A 40 -14.00 -3.90 8.32
CA LEU A 40 -14.45 -5.27 8.13
C LEU A 40 -13.57 -6.27 8.89
N SER A 41 -12.25 -6.09 8.83
CA SER A 41 -11.30 -6.94 9.54
C SER A 41 -9.98 -6.21 9.82
N VAL A 42 -9.29 -6.69 10.85
CA VAL A 42 -7.91 -6.30 11.17
C VAL A 42 -7.10 -7.58 11.27
N GLU A 43 -5.99 -7.62 10.55
CA GLU A 43 -5.02 -8.71 10.59
C GLU A 43 -3.69 -8.14 11.07
N ALA A 44 -2.93 -8.90 11.86
CA ALA A 44 -1.63 -8.48 12.38
C ALA A 44 -0.68 -9.67 12.43
N PHE A 45 0.51 -9.50 11.87
CA PHE A 45 1.53 -10.54 11.76
C PHE A 45 2.89 -10.00 12.16
N ALA A 46 3.46 -10.54 13.24
CA ALA A 46 4.80 -10.21 13.67
C ALA A 46 5.84 -10.75 12.67
N ARG A 47 6.76 -9.88 12.26
CA ARG A 47 7.94 -10.24 11.47
C ARG A 47 9.16 -9.98 12.34
N ARG A 48 9.87 -11.06 12.70
CA ARG A 48 11.13 -11.02 13.46
C ARG A 48 12.26 -11.54 12.58
N ASN A 49 13.39 -10.85 12.59
CA ASN A 49 14.55 -11.18 11.74
C ASN A 49 14.16 -11.40 10.27
N HIS A 50 13.28 -10.53 9.75
CA HIS A 50 12.79 -10.66 8.39
C HIS A 50 13.83 -10.11 7.41
N THR A 51 13.99 -10.84 6.30
CA THR A 51 14.84 -10.41 5.19
C THR A 51 13.98 -10.08 4.00
N PHE A 52 14.06 -8.84 3.53
CA PHE A 52 13.54 -8.45 2.22
C PHE A 52 14.60 -8.79 1.16
N PRO A 53 14.25 -9.57 0.12
CA PRO A 53 15.21 -9.93 -0.92
C PRO A 53 15.64 -8.70 -1.72
N ALA A 54 16.85 -8.76 -2.30
CA ALA A 54 17.29 -7.75 -3.26
C ALA A 54 16.30 -7.67 -4.43
N SER A 55 15.99 -6.45 -4.84
CA SER A 55 15.15 -6.19 -6.01
C SER A 55 15.63 -4.94 -6.71
N THR A 56 16.31 -5.13 -7.84
CA THR A 56 16.74 -4.04 -8.71
C THR A 56 15.55 -3.28 -9.30
N SER A 57 14.41 -3.95 -9.46
CA SER A 57 13.15 -3.31 -9.89
C SER A 57 12.63 -2.29 -8.88
N PHE A 58 13.03 -2.43 -7.62
CA PHE A 58 12.64 -1.56 -6.51
C PHE A 58 13.85 -0.85 -5.88
N GLY A 59 14.98 -0.76 -6.59
CA GLY A 59 16.14 0.04 -6.16
C GLY A 59 17.05 -0.59 -5.11
N TYR A 60 16.83 -1.84 -4.69
CA TYR A 60 17.70 -2.55 -3.75
C TYR A 60 18.62 -3.51 -4.49
N SER A 61 19.90 -3.17 -4.57
CA SER A 61 20.91 -4.08 -5.12
C SER A 61 21.28 -5.22 -4.16
N GLU A 62 21.05 -5.04 -2.86
CA GLU A 62 21.38 -6.00 -1.81
C GLU A 62 20.16 -6.29 -0.91
N PRO A 63 20.07 -7.48 -0.28
CA PRO A 63 18.99 -7.80 0.65
C PRO A 63 19.02 -6.92 1.90
N ILE A 64 17.85 -6.56 2.40
CA ILE A 64 17.69 -5.85 3.67
C ILE A 64 17.39 -6.90 4.74
N ASN A 65 18.29 -7.06 5.69
CA ASN A 65 18.24 -8.12 6.71
C ASN A 65 17.84 -7.57 8.07
N ASN A 66 17.48 -8.48 8.99
CA ASN A 66 17.25 -8.19 10.41
C ASN A 66 16.10 -7.21 10.70
N MET A 67 15.09 -7.13 9.83
CA MET A 67 13.95 -6.24 10.04
C MET A 67 12.98 -6.84 11.07
N ASN A 68 12.59 -6.04 12.06
CA ASN A 68 11.63 -6.43 13.09
C ASN A 68 10.44 -5.46 13.09
N PHE A 69 9.27 -5.93 12.70
CA PHE A 69 8.08 -5.09 12.63
C PHE A 69 6.79 -5.89 12.77
N CYS A 70 5.70 -5.21 13.09
CA CYS A 70 4.35 -5.73 12.98
C CYS A 70 3.76 -5.31 11.63
N ASN A 71 3.33 -6.28 10.82
CA ASN A 71 2.54 -6.01 9.63
C ASN A 71 1.06 -6.05 10.00
N VAL A 72 0.37 -4.92 9.89
CA VAL A 72 -1.07 -4.80 10.15
C VAL A 72 -1.81 -4.48 8.87
N THR A 73 -2.80 -5.27 8.52
CA THR A 73 -3.71 -5.01 7.40
C THR A 73 -5.10 -4.72 7.94
N VAL A 74 -5.63 -3.54 7.60
CA VAL A 74 -7.01 -3.15 7.89
C VAL A 74 -7.80 -3.23 6.60
N THR A 75 -8.84 -4.07 6.60
CA THR A 75 -9.80 -4.16 5.49
C THR A 75 -11.04 -3.35 5.85
N TYR A 76 -11.47 -2.47 4.96
CA TYR A 76 -12.65 -1.63 5.18
C TYR A 76 -13.46 -1.43 3.90
N THR A 77 -14.67 -0.91 4.07
CA THR A 77 -15.60 -0.55 2.99
C THR A 77 -16.27 0.79 3.26
N HIS A 78 -16.74 1.46 2.22
CA HIS A 78 -17.66 2.58 2.35
C HIS A 78 -19.10 2.07 2.25
N PRO A 79 -19.96 2.29 3.26
CA PRO A 79 -21.34 1.81 3.23
C PRO A 79 -22.09 2.22 1.95
N GLY A 80 -22.56 1.23 1.20
CA GLY A 80 -23.28 1.42 -0.06
C GLY A 80 -22.41 1.55 -1.32
N TRP A 81 -21.08 1.50 -1.21
CA TRP A 81 -20.17 1.59 -2.35
C TRP A 81 -19.86 0.22 -2.96
N GLY A 82 -19.95 -0.85 -2.16
CA GLY A 82 -19.61 -2.21 -2.60
C GLY A 82 -18.13 -2.38 -2.92
N ASP A 83 -17.27 -1.57 -2.30
CA ASP A 83 -15.82 -1.66 -2.37
C ASP A 83 -15.25 -2.47 -1.19
N SER A 84 -14.02 -2.96 -1.36
CA SER A 84 -13.23 -3.58 -0.30
C SER A 84 -11.82 -3.08 -0.46
N ILE A 85 -11.32 -2.33 0.51
CA ILE A 85 -10.06 -1.60 0.44
C ILE A 85 -9.16 -2.06 1.57
N HIS A 86 -7.86 -2.15 1.28
CA HIS A 86 -6.86 -2.54 2.26
C HIS A 86 -5.94 -1.37 2.56
N VAL A 87 -5.67 -1.16 3.85
CA VAL A 87 -4.58 -0.32 4.35
C VAL A 87 -3.59 -1.24 5.06
N MET A 88 -2.39 -1.35 4.51
CA MET A 88 -1.30 -2.11 5.13
C MET A 88 -0.38 -1.16 5.84
N SER A 89 0.06 -1.55 7.03
CA SER A 89 0.95 -0.76 7.89
C SER A 89 2.10 -1.59 8.42
N TYR A 90 3.32 -1.09 8.26
CA TYR A 90 4.53 -1.67 8.86
C TYR A 90 4.93 -0.82 10.06
N LEU A 91 4.85 -1.42 11.23
CA LEU A 91 5.11 -0.77 12.52
C LEU A 91 6.40 -1.37 13.09
N PRO A 92 7.54 -0.65 13.08
CA PRO A 92 8.73 -1.14 13.77
C PRO A 92 8.42 -1.37 15.25
N PHE A 93 9.09 -2.31 15.92
CA PHE A 93 8.87 -2.44 17.36
C PHE A 93 9.33 -1.17 18.10
N GLU A 94 8.82 -0.97 19.31
CA GLU A 94 8.88 0.33 20.02
C GLU A 94 10.30 0.90 20.16
N ASP A 95 11.30 0.03 20.29
CA ASP A 95 12.72 0.38 20.37
C ASP A 95 13.32 0.92 19.05
N GLU A 96 12.66 0.65 17.92
CA GLU A 96 13.04 1.10 16.57
C GLU A 96 12.15 2.23 16.05
N TRP A 97 11.02 2.54 16.71
CA TRP A 97 10.10 3.60 16.27
C TRP A 97 10.57 5.00 16.64
N ASN A 98 10.63 5.89 15.66
CA ASN A 98 11.10 7.26 15.81
C ASN A 98 10.01 8.27 16.24
N GLY A 99 8.81 7.78 16.57
CA GLY A 99 7.66 8.61 16.97
C GLY A 99 6.87 9.23 15.82
N LYS A 100 7.18 8.90 14.56
CA LYS A 100 6.58 9.51 13.37
C LYS A 100 5.84 8.50 12.50
N PHE A 101 4.90 9.02 11.72
CA PHE A 101 4.11 8.28 10.74
C PHE A 101 4.47 8.70 9.31
N MET A 102 4.57 7.74 8.39
CA MET A 102 4.81 7.96 6.96
C MET A 102 3.78 7.22 6.13
N ALA A 103 2.92 7.97 5.46
CA ALA A 103 2.06 7.42 4.41
C ALA A 103 2.79 7.42 3.07
N ASN A 104 2.59 6.33 2.34
CA ASN A 104 3.14 6.09 1.02
C ASN A 104 1.99 5.94 0.02
N GLY A 105 2.30 6.02 -1.25
CA GLY A 105 1.30 6.12 -2.31
C GLY A 105 1.67 5.29 -3.53
N GLY A 106 1.07 5.67 -4.66
CA GLY A 106 0.97 4.81 -5.82
C GLY A 106 1.83 5.20 -7.02
N GLY A 107 1.74 4.37 -8.06
CA GLY A 107 2.35 4.58 -9.36
C GLY A 107 1.44 4.09 -10.48
N GLY A 108 1.49 4.73 -11.65
CA GLY A 108 0.63 4.36 -12.78
C GLY A 108 -0.86 4.48 -12.42
N LEU A 109 -1.63 3.43 -12.65
CA LEU A 109 -3.05 3.37 -12.28
C LEU A 109 -3.30 2.70 -10.92
N MET A 110 -2.27 2.58 -10.07
CA MET A 110 -2.39 2.09 -8.69
C MET A 110 -2.38 3.25 -7.71
N ALA A 111 -3.19 3.15 -6.66
CA ALA A 111 -3.12 4.08 -5.54
C ALA A 111 -1.98 3.74 -4.56
N GLY A 112 -1.42 2.53 -4.66
CA GLY A 112 -0.47 1.94 -3.74
C GLY A 112 -0.62 0.42 -3.76
N GLY A 113 -0.63 -0.22 -2.60
CA GLY A 113 -0.85 -1.66 -2.43
C GLY A 113 0.44 -2.46 -2.28
N GLU A 114 0.31 -3.77 -2.07
CA GLU A 114 1.41 -4.63 -1.61
C GLU A 114 2.55 -4.69 -2.61
N LEU A 115 2.22 -4.61 -3.91
CA LEU A 115 3.22 -4.57 -4.95
C LEU A 115 4.18 -3.37 -4.83
N LEU A 116 3.69 -2.23 -4.35
CA LEU A 116 4.48 -1.02 -4.14
C LEU A 116 5.00 -0.87 -2.71
N SER A 117 4.47 -1.65 -1.75
CA SER A 117 4.90 -1.59 -0.34
C SER A 117 6.39 -1.85 -0.20
N HIS A 118 6.93 -2.79 -0.99
CA HIS A 118 8.36 -3.07 -1.01
C HIS A 118 9.20 -1.87 -1.46
N PHE A 119 8.74 -1.09 -2.43
CA PHE A 119 9.48 0.06 -2.94
C PHE A 119 9.38 1.28 -2.02
N THR A 120 8.25 1.44 -1.34
CA THR A 120 7.86 2.71 -0.72
C THR A 120 7.83 2.64 0.81
N MET A 121 7.31 1.56 1.39
CA MET A 121 7.21 1.40 2.84
C MET A 121 8.51 0.89 3.47
N ILE A 122 9.30 0.05 2.79
CA ILE A 122 10.56 -0.46 3.34
C ILE A 122 11.55 0.66 3.70
N PRO A 123 11.84 1.66 2.84
CA PRO A 123 12.70 2.77 3.20
C PRO A 123 12.16 3.55 4.41
N SER A 124 10.85 3.78 4.45
CA SER A 124 10.17 4.44 5.57
C SER A 124 10.36 3.67 6.88
N LEU A 125 10.20 2.34 6.83
CA LEU A 125 10.42 1.46 7.97
C LEU A 125 11.87 1.48 8.45
N MET A 126 12.85 1.45 7.53
CA MET A 126 14.28 1.51 7.87
C MET A 126 14.69 2.79 8.59
N GLU A 127 14.00 3.90 8.31
CA GLU A 127 14.19 5.18 8.98
C GLU A 127 13.39 5.28 10.30
N GLY A 128 12.75 4.19 10.73
CA GLY A 128 12.02 4.08 12.00
C GLY A 128 10.60 4.66 11.97
N PHE A 129 10.02 4.91 10.79
CA PHE A 129 8.63 5.37 10.70
C PHE A 129 7.65 4.20 10.84
N ALA A 130 6.50 4.47 11.44
CA ALA A 130 5.30 3.69 11.18
C ALA A 130 4.83 4.00 9.75
N ALA A 131 4.94 3.03 8.84
CA ALA A 131 4.65 3.24 7.43
C ALA A 131 3.27 2.69 7.06
N SER A 132 2.51 3.35 6.19
CA SER A 132 1.28 2.78 5.61
C SER A 132 1.16 2.97 4.10
N ILE A 133 0.39 2.09 3.45
CA ILE A 133 0.00 2.18 2.04
C ILE A 133 -1.43 1.64 1.85
N THR A 134 -2.13 2.09 0.81
CA THR A 134 -3.46 1.57 0.44
C THR A 134 -3.51 1.09 -1.01
N ASP A 135 -4.27 0.03 -1.26
CA ASP A 135 -4.58 -0.43 -2.62
C ASP A 135 -5.75 0.32 -3.27
N ALA A 136 -6.48 1.16 -2.50
CA ALA A 136 -7.71 1.81 -2.91
C ALA A 136 -8.78 0.88 -3.50
N GLY A 137 -8.74 -0.42 -3.15
CA GLY A 137 -9.65 -1.44 -3.67
C GLY A 137 -9.28 -1.98 -5.06
N TYR A 138 -8.07 -1.71 -5.54
CA TYR A 138 -7.56 -2.25 -6.80
C TYR A 138 -6.17 -2.87 -6.66
N LEU A 139 -6.07 -4.17 -6.92
CA LEU A 139 -4.84 -4.97 -6.81
C LEU A 139 -4.42 -5.54 -8.18
N PRO A 140 -3.82 -4.72 -9.07
CA PRO A 140 -3.32 -5.20 -10.35
C PRO A 140 -1.98 -5.92 -10.23
N THR A 141 -1.64 -6.68 -11.28
CA THR A 141 -0.23 -7.03 -11.54
C THR A 141 0.55 -5.81 -12.03
N ILE A 142 1.91 -5.86 -12.00
CA ILE A 142 2.77 -4.78 -12.53
C ILE A 142 2.38 -4.42 -13.97
N ALA A 143 2.16 -5.43 -14.82
CA ALA A 143 1.82 -5.20 -16.23
C ALA A 143 0.51 -4.41 -16.36
N GLU A 144 -0.48 -4.70 -15.51
CA GLU A 144 -1.78 -4.05 -15.53
C GLU A 144 -1.75 -2.64 -14.96
N ALA A 145 -0.85 -2.35 -14.01
CA ALA A 145 -0.67 -1.03 -13.44
C ALA A 145 -0.25 0.04 -14.46
N PHE A 146 0.41 -0.38 -15.54
CA PHE A 146 0.88 0.48 -16.63
C PHE A 146 0.06 0.30 -17.92
N ASP A 147 -0.91 -0.60 -17.93
CA ASP A 147 -1.77 -0.83 -19.09
C ASP A 147 -2.96 0.12 -19.07
N THR A 148 -2.84 1.22 -19.82
CA THR A 148 -3.92 2.21 -19.98
C THR A 148 -5.11 1.70 -20.78
N SER A 149 -5.04 0.50 -21.36
CA SER A 149 -6.18 -0.15 -22.04
C SER A 149 -7.13 -0.85 -21.06
N LYS A 150 -6.69 -1.09 -19.81
CA LYS A 150 -7.50 -1.79 -18.81
C LYS A 150 -8.39 -0.87 -17.99
N THR A 151 -9.52 -1.46 -17.60
CA THR A 151 -10.81 -0.81 -17.39
C THR A 151 -11.29 -0.86 -15.96
N TRP A 152 -10.43 -0.89 -14.94
CA TRP A 152 -10.95 -0.89 -13.55
C TRP A 152 -11.79 0.36 -13.26
N THR A 153 -11.50 1.45 -13.99
CA THR A 153 -12.27 2.69 -14.00
C THR A 153 -13.68 2.55 -14.58
N PHE A 154 -14.01 1.43 -15.22
CA PHE A 154 -15.32 1.16 -15.82
C PHE A 154 -15.92 -0.15 -15.28
N SER A 155 -17.15 -0.10 -14.78
CA SER A 155 -17.88 -1.31 -14.38
C SER A 155 -18.39 -2.10 -15.58
N ASN A 156 -18.68 -1.41 -16.68
CA ASN A 156 -19.02 -1.92 -18.01
C ASN A 156 -18.67 -0.85 -19.06
N PRO A 157 -18.56 -1.17 -20.36
CA PRO A 157 -18.29 -0.18 -21.39
C PRO A 157 -19.23 1.03 -21.29
N GLY A 158 -18.67 2.23 -21.12
CA GLY A 158 -19.43 3.48 -20.98
C GLY A 158 -19.91 3.82 -19.56
N ASN A 159 -19.76 2.91 -18.58
CA ASN A 159 -20.18 3.12 -17.19
C ASN A 159 -18.97 3.20 -16.27
N VAL A 160 -18.69 4.38 -15.73
CA VAL A 160 -17.59 4.60 -14.77
C VAL A 160 -17.88 3.83 -13.48
N ASN A 161 -16.87 3.10 -12.99
CA ASN A 161 -16.85 2.55 -11.64
C ASN A 161 -16.53 3.69 -10.66
N TRP A 162 -17.57 4.47 -10.30
CA TRP A 162 -17.41 5.67 -9.48
C TRP A 162 -16.77 5.40 -8.11
N PRO A 163 -17.17 4.37 -7.34
CA PRO A 163 -16.51 4.04 -6.07
C PRO A 163 -15.01 3.87 -6.24
N LEU A 164 -14.58 3.00 -7.16
CA LEU A 164 -13.16 2.71 -7.35
C LEU A 164 -12.40 3.93 -7.91
N PHE A 165 -13.03 4.69 -8.81
CA PHE A 165 -12.48 5.93 -9.32
C PHE A 165 -12.26 6.97 -8.21
N MET A 166 -13.22 7.13 -7.30
CA MET A 166 -13.11 8.08 -6.19
C MET A 166 -12.07 7.63 -5.16
N ASN A 167 -11.99 6.32 -4.88
CA ASN A 167 -10.95 5.73 -4.03
C ASN A 167 -9.56 6.02 -4.57
N PHE A 168 -9.32 5.73 -5.86
CA PHE A 168 -8.07 6.08 -6.52
C PHE A 168 -7.81 7.60 -6.54
N ALA A 169 -8.84 8.39 -6.84
CA ALA A 169 -8.69 9.82 -7.00
C ALA A 169 -8.25 10.50 -5.71
N HIS A 170 -8.91 10.23 -4.59
CA HIS A 170 -8.60 10.91 -3.34
C HIS A 170 -9.15 10.29 -2.05
N VAL A 171 -10.19 9.45 -2.11
CA VAL A 171 -10.88 8.98 -0.89
C VAL A 171 -9.97 8.04 -0.09
N ALA A 172 -9.50 6.96 -0.71
CA ALA A 172 -8.74 5.94 -0.01
C ALA A 172 -7.40 6.44 0.56
N ILE A 173 -6.76 7.44 -0.07
CA ILE A 173 -5.51 8.02 0.47
C ILE A 173 -5.75 8.86 1.73
N HIS A 174 -6.93 9.48 1.85
CA HIS A 174 -7.36 10.17 3.06
C HIS A 174 -7.74 9.17 4.16
N ASP A 175 -8.47 8.12 3.79
CA ASP A 175 -8.82 7.06 4.73
C ASP A 175 -7.57 6.37 5.26
N MET A 176 -6.58 6.11 4.40
CA MET A 176 -5.27 5.60 4.80
C MET A 176 -4.57 6.50 5.81
N ALA A 177 -4.63 7.82 5.65
CA ALA A 177 -4.05 8.75 6.63
C ALA A 177 -4.73 8.58 7.99
N THR A 178 -6.06 8.47 8.01
CA THR A 178 -6.85 8.29 9.24
C THR A 178 -6.60 6.92 9.88
N ILE A 179 -6.72 5.84 9.10
CA ILE A 179 -6.54 4.46 9.54
C ILE A 179 -5.09 4.21 9.99
N GLY A 180 -4.10 4.63 9.21
CA GLY A 180 -2.69 4.40 9.52
C GLY A 180 -2.25 5.11 10.81
N LYS A 181 -2.71 6.35 11.04
CA LYS A 181 -2.49 7.06 12.31
C LYS A 181 -3.19 6.36 13.48
N ALA A 182 -4.43 5.90 13.31
CA ALA A 182 -5.15 5.16 14.34
C ALA A 182 -4.51 3.80 14.69
N VAL A 183 -4.03 3.06 13.68
CA VAL A 183 -3.28 1.81 13.86
C VAL A 183 -1.98 2.08 14.62
N THR A 184 -1.26 3.15 14.25
CA THR A 184 -0.02 3.58 14.92
C THR A 184 -0.29 3.88 16.40
N GLU A 185 -1.31 4.69 16.68
CA GLU A 185 -1.69 5.05 18.05
C GLU A 185 -2.13 3.83 18.87
N ALA A 186 -2.89 2.91 18.27
CA ALA A 186 -3.33 1.68 18.95
C ALA A 186 -2.13 0.78 19.29
N PHE A 187 -1.16 0.65 18.38
CA PHE A 187 0.00 -0.23 18.56
C PHE A 187 1.01 0.31 19.59
N TYR A 188 1.34 1.61 19.55
CA TYR A 188 2.32 2.21 20.47
C TYR A 188 1.70 2.83 21.72
N HIS A 189 0.37 2.82 21.83
CA HIS A 189 -0.37 3.57 22.86
C HIS A 189 -0.02 5.07 22.90
N LYS A 190 0.42 5.60 21.76
CA LYS A 190 0.90 6.96 21.59
C LYS A 190 0.67 7.41 20.15
N ALA A 191 -0.01 8.54 19.97
CA ALA A 191 -0.18 9.14 18.65
C ALA A 191 1.17 9.53 18.04
N PRO A 192 1.33 9.45 16.70
CA PRO A 192 2.53 9.95 16.05
C PRO A 192 2.69 11.46 16.32
N GLU A 193 3.90 11.89 16.66
CA GLU A 193 4.21 13.30 16.92
C GLU A 193 4.11 14.14 15.64
N PHE A 194 4.51 13.55 14.52
CA PHE A 194 4.39 14.12 13.20
C PHE A 194 4.01 13.04 12.18
N SER A 195 3.29 13.46 11.16
CA SER A 195 2.79 12.65 10.07
C SER A 195 3.23 13.21 8.72
N TYR A 196 3.72 12.33 7.86
CA TYR A 196 4.26 12.71 6.55
C TYR A 196 3.65 11.89 5.43
N PHE A 197 3.63 12.45 4.22
CA PHE A 197 3.37 11.74 2.98
C PHE A 197 4.53 11.95 2.01
N LEU A 198 5.05 10.89 1.40
CA LEU A 198 6.15 10.98 0.43
C LEU A 198 5.89 10.07 -0.76
N GLU A 199 5.80 10.63 -1.97
CA GLU A 199 5.80 9.81 -3.20
C GLU A 199 6.11 10.54 -4.50
N GLY A 200 6.40 9.73 -5.54
CA GLY A 200 6.55 10.13 -6.94
C GLY A 200 5.35 9.83 -7.87
N SER A 201 5.29 10.47 -9.04
CA SER A 201 4.35 10.12 -10.14
C SER A 201 2.87 10.21 -9.74
N THR A 202 2.12 9.11 -9.77
CA THR A 202 0.74 9.04 -9.29
C THR A 202 0.66 9.37 -7.80
N GLY A 203 1.64 8.97 -7.00
CA GLY A 203 1.74 9.38 -5.62
C GLY A 203 2.07 10.86 -5.44
N GLY A 204 2.84 11.47 -6.34
CA GLY A 204 2.97 12.92 -6.38
C GLY A 204 1.63 13.63 -6.68
N ARG A 205 0.78 13.04 -7.53
CA ARG A 205 -0.60 13.53 -7.72
C ARG A 205 -1.44 13.36 -6.44
N GLN A 206 -1.32 12.23 -5.75
CA GLN A 206 -1.98 11.99 -4.47
C GLN A 206 -1.54 13.01 -3.40
N ALA A 207 -0.25 13.31 -3.32
CA ALA A 207 0.31 14.36 -2.46
C ALA A 207 -0.37 15.73 -2.70
N HIS A 208 -0.54 16.12 -3.97
CA HIS A 208 -1.27 17.34 -4.30
C HIS A 208 -2.75 17.28 -3.91
N MET A 209 -3.41 16.13 -4.07
CA MET A 209 -4.80 15.96 -3.64
C MET A 209 -4.94 16.08 -2.12
N LEU A 210 -4.03 15.46 -1.36
CA LEU A 210 -3.97 15.59 0.10
C LEU A 210 -3.79 17.05 0.51
N ALA A 211 -2.80 17.74 -0.05
CA ALA A 211 -2.55 19.15 0.26
C ALA A 211 -3.75 20.07 -0.07
N GLN A 212 -4.50 19.79 -1.14
CA GLN A 212 -5.59 20.65 -1.60
C GLN A 212 -6.94 20.35 -0.95
N ARG A 213 -7.23 19.07 -0.70
CA ARG A 213 -8.56 18.61 -0.23
C ARG A 213 -8.55 18.18 1.24
N TYR A 214 -7.40 17.74 1.75
CA TYR A 214 -7.24 17.19 3.09
C TYR A 214 -6.02 17.80 3.80
N PRO A 215 -5.99 19.13 3.97
CA PRO A 215 -4.80 19.82 4.49
C PRO A 215 -4.44 19.45 5.93
N GLU A 216 -5.33 18.77 6.66
CA GLU A 216 -5.13 18.33 8.05
C GLU A 216 -4.61 16.89 8.16
N ASP A 217 -4.45 16.17 7.04
CA ASP A 217 -4.04 14.77 7.09
C ASP A 217 -2.57 14.59 7.47
N PHE A 218 -1.70 15.52 7.08
CA PHE A 218 -0.25 15.43 7.22
C PHE A 218 0.40 16.76 7.60
N ASP A 219 1.42 16.68 8.46
CA ASP A 219 2.25 17.82 8.85
C ASP A 219 3.27 18.20 7.75
N GLY A 220 3.67 17.22 6.94
CA GLY A 220 4.59 17.41 5.82
C GLY A 220 4.27 16.54 4.61
N ILE A 221 4.33 17.11 3.41
CA ILE A 221 4.06 16.40 2.16
C ILE A 221 5.22 16.61 1.20
N ILE A 222 5.82 15.51 0.72
CA ILE A 222 6.86 15.48 -0.29
C ILE A 222 6.27 14.91 -1.58
N SER A 223 6.16 15.77 -2.60
CA SER A 223 5.61 15.45 -3.92
C SER A 223 6.73 15.46 -4.95
N VAL A 224 7.03 14.30 -5.53
CA VAL A 224 8.05 14.13 -6.58
C VAL A 224 7.38 13.87 -7.92
N CYS A 225 7.89 14.48 -9.00
CA CYS A 225 7.42 14.29 -10.39
C CYS A 225 5.89 14.08 -10.55
N PRO A 226 5.04 14.99 -10.02
CA PRO A 226 3.62 14.71 -9.81
C PRO A 226 2.84 14.62 -11.11
N ALA A 227 2.06 13.54 -11.26
CA ALA A 227 1.14 13.33 -12.38
C ALA A 227 -0.15 14.16 -12.24
N ILE A 228 -0.02 15.47 -12.05
CA ILE A 228 -1.15 16.41 -11.96
C ILE A 228 -1.72 16.76 -13.33
N ASN A 229 -2.92 17.34 -13.36
CA ASN A 229 -3.63 17.71 -14.59
C ASN A 229 -3.76 16.52 -15.55
N TRP A 230 -4.32 15.42 -15.04
CA TRP A 230 -4.51 14.15 -15.75
C TRP A 230 -5.04 14.27 -17.19
N PRO A 231 -6.06 15.10 -17.49
CA PRO A 231 -6.53 15.28 -18.86
C PRO A 231 -5.46 15.83 -19.82
N ARG A 232 -4.47 16.59 -19.35
CA ARG A 232 -3.36 17.04 -20.19
C ARG A 232 -2.20 16.04 -20.16
N PHE A 233 -1.89 15.51 -18.97
CA PHE A 233 -0.81 14.55 -18.76
C PHE A 233 -0.99 13.30 -19.62
N LEU A 234 -2.15 12.65 -19.56
CA LEU A 234 -2.40 11.38 -20.28
C LEU A 234 -2.27 11.56 -21.80
N PHE A 235 -2.86 12.62 -22.37
CA PHE A 235 -2.75 12.89 -23.81
C PHE A 235 -1.35 13.33 -24.24
N SER A 236 -0.57 13.95 -23.36
CA SER A 236 0.81 14.34 -23.68
C SER A 236 1.71 13.12 -23.92
N ASN A 237 1.44 11.98 -23.27
CA ASN A 237 2.19 10.73 -23.51
C ASN A 237 2.01 10.18 -24.94
N LEU A 238 0.92 10.53 -25.62
CA LEU A 238 0.67 10.11 -27.01
C LEU A 238 1.33 11.05 -28.04
N TYR A 239 1.67 12.28 -27.64
CA TYR A 239 2.10 13.32 -28.58
C TYR A 239 3.36 12.91 -29.36
N ALA A 240 4.39 12.42 -28.67
CA ALA A 240 5.64 12.01 -29.32
C ALA A 240 5.40 10.88 -30.33
N ALA A 241 4.61 9.86 -29.96
CA ALA A 241 4.28 8.75 -30.86
C ALA A 241 3.52 9.23 -32.10
N VAL A 242 2.52 10.09 -31.92
CA VAL A 242 1.73 10.66 -33.03
C VAL A 242 2.59 11.53 -33.95
N ILE A 243 3.50 12.34 -33.40
CA ILE A 243 4.39 13.18 -34.20
C ILE A 243 5.43 12.32 -34.94
N MET A 244 6.03 11.34 -34.28
CA MET A 244 6.98 10.42 -34.94
C MET A 244 6.31 9.65 -36.08
N GLU A 245 5.07 9.19 -35.90
CA GLU A 245 4.29 8.57 -36.98
C GLU A 245 4.06 9.55 -38.14
N LYS A 246 3.63 10.78 -37.86
CA LYS A 246 3.43 11.82 -38.88
C LYS A 246 4.72 12.20 -39.62
N LEU A 247 5.86 12.18 -38.93
CA LEU A 247 7.17 12.47 -39.51
C LEU A 247 7.72 11.27 -40.32
N ASN A 248 7.50 10.04 -39.85
CA ASN A 248 7.86 8.82 -40.59
C ASN A 248 7.01 8.63 -41.85
N GLN A 249 5.76 9.10 -41.86
CA GLN A 249 4.94 9.19 -43.07
C GLN A 249 5.50 10.18 -44.12
N GLY A 250 6.56 10.94 -43.79
CA GLY A 250 7.29 11.81 -44.71
C GLY A 250 8.66 11.30 -45.16
N HIS A 251 9.11 10.14 -44.68
CA HIS A 251 10.43 9.60 -44.99
C HIS A 251 10.34 8.15 -45.50
N ASP A 252 9.99 8.00 -46.78
CA ASP A 252 10.42 6.84 -47.56
C ASP A 252 11.95 6.91 -47.68
N PHE A 253 12.66 6.17 -46.82
CA PHE A 253 14.06 5.87 -47.01
C PHE A 253 14.19 4.67 -47.95
N THR A 254 13.84 4.86 -49.22
CA THR A 254 14.25 3.97 -50.32
C THR A 254 15.48 4.51 -51.01
#